data_AF-A0A3P7JAL3-F1
#
_entry.id   AF-A0A3P7JAL3-F1
#
_cell.length_a   1.000
_cell.length_b   1.000
_cell.length_c   1.000
_cell.angle_alpha   90.00
_cell.angle_beta   90.00
_cell.angle_gamma   90.00
#
_symmetry.space_group_name_H-M   'P 1'
#
loop_
_entity.id
_entity.type
_entity.pdbx_description
1 polymer ?
#
loop_
_entity_poly.entity_id
_entity_poly.type
_entity_poly.pdbx_seq_one_letter_code
_entity_poly.pdbx_strand_id
1 'polypeptide(L)'
;MAQMKSIAVVTSGSDSQGMNSAIRSIVRYGLRRNCRIFFVYEGYEGLITNKVEEAKWESVSNVIHKGGTMIGASRSEGFRKREERKQAQFRGSLEISWK
;
A
#
# COMPACT_ATOMS: atom_id res chain seq x y z
N MET A 1 -3.61 13.02 -22.69
CA MET A 1 -2.89 11.81 -22.23
C MET A 1 -3.70 11.19 -21.10
N ALA A 2 -3.98 9.89 -21.12
CA ALA A 2 -4.67 9.24 -20.02
C ALA A 2 -3.77 9.26 -18.77
N GLN A 3 -4.26 9.79 -17.66
CA GLN A 3 -3.50 9.88 -16.42
C GLN A 3 -3.19 8.47 -15.90
N MET A 4 -1.90 8.16 -15.68
CA MET A 4 -1.50 6.93 -14.99
C MET A 4 -2.16 6.91 -13.60
N LYS A 5 -2.89 5.83 -13.31
CA LYS A 5 -3.59 5.68 -12.04
C LYS A 5 -2.62 5.13 -11.00
N SER A 6 -2.61 5.76 -9.83
CA SER A 6 -1.87 5.28 -8.67
C SER A 6 -2.84 4.65 -7.67
N ILE A 7 -2.48 3.49 -7.12
CA ILE A 7 -3.29 2.76 -6.14
C ILE A 7 -2.41 2.42 -4.94
N ALA A 8 -2.84 2.78 -3.74
CA ALA A 8 -2.19 2.37 -2.50
C ALA A 8 -2.96 1.21 -1.85
N VAL A 9 -2.22 0.22 -1.35
CA VAL A 9 -2.77 -0.96 -0.65
C VAL A 9 -2.44 -0.84 0.83
N VAL A 10 -3.47 -0.92 1.67
CA VAL A 10 -3.38 -0.81 3.14
C VAL A 10 -4.06 -2.04 3.73
N THR A 11 -3.42 -2.69 4.71
CA THR A 11 -4.10 -3.65 5.59
C THR A 11 -4.19 -3.07 6.99
N SER A 12 -5.40 -2.82 7.47
CA SER A 12 -5.66 -2.26 8.80
C SER A 12 -6.38 -3.27 9.70
N GLY A 13 -6.11 -3.23 11.01
CA GLY A 13 -6.76 -4.11 11.98
C GLY A 13 -5.91 -5.32 12.33
N SER A 14 -6.55 -6.47 12.53
CA SER A 14 -5.86 -7.74 12.75
C SER A 14 -5.52 -8.42 11.43
N ASP A 15 -4.45 -9.21 11.41
CA ASP A 15 -4.08 -9.99 10.25
C ASP A 15 -5.00 -11.22 10.09
N SER A 16 -5.11 -11.71 8.84
CA SER A 16 -5.91 -12.88 8.51
C SER A 16 -5.28 -13.66 7.38
N GLN A 17 -5.59 -14.96 7.31
CA GLN A 17 -5.16 -15.81 6.22
C GLN A 17 -5.73 -15.30 4.89
N GLY A 18 -4.90 -15.28 3.84
CA GLY A 18 -5.29 -14.83 2.50
C GLY A 18 -5.07 -13.35 2.21
N MET A 19 -4.72 -12.51 3.20
CA MET A 19 -4.37 -11.10 2.93
C MET A 19 -3.19 -10.97 1.95
N ASN A 20 -2.16 -11.80 2.10
CA ASN A 20 -1.04 -11.85 1.16
C ASN A 20 -1.47 -12.21 -0.27
N SER A 21 -2.46 -13.10 -0.42
CA SER A 21 -3.03 -13.46 -1.72
C SER A 21 -3.81 -12.31 -2.34
N ALA A 22 -4.55 -11.56 -1.52
CA ALA A 22 -5.27 -10.36 -1.96
C ALA A 22 -4.29 -9.24 -2.41
N ILE A 23 -3.28 -8.92 -1.58
CA ILE A 23 -2.24 -7.94 -1.89
C ILE A 23 -1.53 -8.32 -3.20
N ARG A 24 -1.12 -9.59 -3.33
CA ARG A 24 -0.49 -10.08 -4.55
C ARG A 24 -1.38 -9.90 -5.77
N SER A 25 -2.67 -10.21 -5.66
CA SER A 25 -3.60 -10.11 -6.79
C SER A 25 -3.77 -8.66 -7.24
N ILE A 26 -3.91 -7.73 -6.29
CA ILE A 26 -4.01 -6.29 -6.57
C ILE A 26 -2.74 -5.78 -7.27
N VAL A 27 -1.56 -6.13 -6.77
CA VAL A 27 -0.29 -5.69 -7.37
C VAL A 27 -0.13 -6.24 -8.79
N ARG A 28 -0.29 -7.55 -8.99
CA ARG A 28 -0.08 -8.18 -10.31
C ARG A 28 -1.08 -7.68 -11.35
N TYR A 29 -2.33 -7.49 -10.96
CA TYR A 29 -3.37 -6.97 -11.85
C TYR A 29 -3.16 -5.48 -12.13
N GLY A 30 -2.88 -4.69 -11.09
CA GLY A 30 -2.64 -3.25 -11.21
C GLY A 30 -1.47 -2.91 -12.13
N LEU A 31 -0.32 -3.59 -11.95
CA LEU A 31 0.84 -3.43 -12.82
C LEU A 31 0.51 -3.79 -14.28
N ARG A 32 -0.26 -4.86 -14.51
CA ARG A 32 -0.75 -5.21 -15.87
C ARG A 32 -1.68 -4.19 -16.50
N ARG A 33 -2.34 -3.35 -15.69
CA ARG A 33 -3.22 -2.26 -16.14
C ARG A 33 -2.48 -0.91 -16.20
N ASN A 34 -1.14 -0.93 -16.23
CA ASN A 34 -0.30 0.26 -16.22
C ASN A 34 -0.61 1.21 -15.05
N CYS A 35 -0.99 0.66 -13.90
CA CYS A 35 -1.15 1.42 -12.67
C CYS A 35 0.13 1.36 -11.84
N ARG A 36 0.45 2.45 -11.14
CA ARG A 36 1.50 2.45 -10.11
C ARG A 36 0.88 1.97 -8.81
N ILE A 37 1.47 0.94 -8.20
CA ILE A 37 0.93 0.35 -6.98
C ILE A 37 1.87 0.68 -5.84
N PHE A 38 1.32 1.05 -4.68
CA PHE A 38 2.07 1.40 -3.49
C PHE A 38 1.62 0.53 -2.32
N PHE A 39 2.57 0.12 -1.48
CA PHE A 39 2.31 -0.47 -0.19
C PHE A 39 2.32 0.60 0.88
N VAL A 40 1.36 0.51 1.80
CA VAL A 40 1.37 1.28 3.04
C VAL A 40 1.60 0.29 4.17
N TYR A 41 2.75 0.42 4.83
CA TYR A 41 3.11 -0.49 5.90
C TYR A 41 2.39 -0.13 7.20
N GLU A 42 2.15 -1.10 8.08
CA GLU A 42 1.56 -0.85 9.41
C GLU A 42 0.21 -0.11 9.35
N GLY A 43 -0.63 -0.43 8.36
CA GLY A 43 -1.99 0.10 8.26
C GLY A 43 -2.07 1.63 8.14
N TYR A 44 -3.05 2.23 8.82
CA TYR A 44 -3.25 3.69 8.77
C TYR A 44 -2.12 4.48 9.43
N GLU A 45 -1.39 3.86 10.36
CA GLU A 45 -0.26 4.50 11.02
C GLU A 45 0.89 4.76 10.04
N GLY A 46 1.16 3.81 9.13
CA GLY A 46 2.12 4.06 8.04
C GLY A 46 1.67 5.13 7.08
N LEU A 47 0.37 5.31 6.90
CA LEU A 47 -0.13 6.39 6.05
C LEU A 47 0.16 7.77 6.67
N ILE A 48 -0.03 7.92 7.99
CA ILE A 48 0.29 9.15 8.73
C ILE A 48 1.81 9.39 8.75
N THR A 49 2.58 8.33 8.97
CA THR A 49 4.05 8.39 9.09
C THR A 49 4.79 8.29 7.75
N ASN A 50 4.06 8.30 6.63
CA ASN A 50 4.59 8.20 5.27
C ASN A 50 5.47 6.97 5.01
N LYS A 51 5.15 5.83 5.64
CA LYS A 51 5.75 4.51 5.36
C LYS A 51 5.12 3.88 4.12
N VAL A 52 5.36 4.52 2.97
CA VAL A 52 4.78 4.15 1.68
C VAL A 52 5.90 3.80 0.70
N GLU A 53 5.80 2.64 0.05
CA GLU A 53 6.79 2.18 -0.94
C GLU A 53 6.11 1.74 -2.25
N GLU A 54 6.74 1.98 -3.39
CA GLU A 54 6.24 1.52 -4.68
C GLU A 54 6.43 0.01 -4.83
N ALA A 55 5.36 -0.70 -5.13
CA ALA A 55 5.33 -2.13 -5.34
C ALA A 55 5.82 -2.49 -6.75
N LYS A 56 6.73 -3.46 -6.81
CA LYS A 56 7.19 -4.08 -8.05
C LYS A 56 6.60 -5.46 -8.22
N TRP A 57 6.77 -6.01 -9.42
CA TRP A 57 6.33 -7.38 -9.74
C TRP A 57 6.95 -8.40 -8.77
N GLU A 58 8.22 -8.20 -8.43
CA GLU A 58 9.01 -9.04 -7.53
C GLU A 58 8.56 -8.92 -6.08
N SER A 59 8.07 -7.74 -5.66
CA SER A 59 7.74 -7.44 -4.27
C SER A 59 6.69 -8.37 -3.67
N VAL A 60 5.82 -8.96 -4.50
CA VAL A 60 4.78 -9.93 -4.07
C VAL A 60 5.11 -11.36 -4.51
N SER A 61 6.39 -11.68 -4.65
CA SER A 61 6.85 -13.04 -4.94
C SER A 61 6.98 -13.82 -3.65
N ASN A 62 6.62 -15.11 -3.68
CA ASN A 62 6.76 -16.00 -2.53
C ASN A 62 5.98 -15.55 -1.27
N VAL A 63 4.78 -14.97 -1.44
CA VAL A 63 3.95 -14.49 -0.31
C VAL A 63 2.65 -15.28 -0.08
N ILE A 64 2.16 -16.03 -1.08
CA ILE A 64 0.86 -16.73 -1.01
C ILE A 64 0.81 -17.76 0.13
N HIS A 65 1.93 -18.45 0.38
CA HIS A 65 2.01 -19.47 1.43
C HIS A 65 2.32 -18.89 2.82
N LYS A 66 2.57 -17.57 2.93
CA LYS A 66 2.87 -16.91 4.20
C LYS A 66 1.58 -16.52 4.90
N GLY A 67 1.52 -16.78 6.20
CA GLY A 67 0.44 -16.30 7.07
C GLY A 67 0.45 -14.77 7.22
N GLY A 68 -0.67 -14.24 7.72
CA GLY A 68 -0.84 -12.82 8.02
C GLY A 68 -0.77 -11.90 6.78
N THR A 69 -0.18 -10.72 6.97
CA THR A 69 0.00 -9.69 5.93
C THR A 69 1.47 -9.26 5.83
N MET A 70 2.00 -9.23 4.60
CA MET A 70 3.39 -8.86 4.30
C MET A 70 3.68 -7.37 4.49
N ILE A 71 2.64 -6.54 4.56
CA ILE A 71 2.77 -5.09 4.78
C ILE A 71 2.43 -4.69 6.23
N GLY A 72 2.20 -5.66 7.12
CA GLY A 72 1.81 -5.39 8.50
C GLY A 72 0.38 -4.87 8.63
N ALA A 73 -0.16 -4.94 9.84
CA ALA A 73 -1.44 -4.36 10.18
C ALA A 73 -1.36 -3.75 11.57
N SER A 74 -1.73 -2.48 11.69
CA SER A 74 -1.78 -1.80 12.97
C SER A 74 -3.15 -1.14 13.19
N ARG A 75 -3.48 -0.92 14.46
CA ARG A 75 -4.57 -0.04 14.87
C ARG A 75 -3.97 1.36 15.01
N SER A 76 -4.55 2.35 14.34
CA SER A 76 -4.17 3.76 14.52
C SER A 76 -5.32 4.51 15.17
N GLU A 77 -5.14 4.88 16.44
CA GLU A 77 -6.04 5.83 17.11
C GLU A 77 -5.90 7.22 16.51
N GLY A 78 -4.68 7.54 16.08
CA GLY A 78 -4.31 8.78 15.43
C GLY A 78 -5.19 9.12 14.23
N PHE A 79 -5.46 8.14 13.36
CA PHE A 79 -6.31 8.30 12.19
C PHE A 79 -7.77 8.69 12.49
N ARG A 80 -8.23 8.57 13.74
CA ARG A 80 -9.55 9.08 14.17
C ARG A 80 -9.58 10.60 14.24
N LYS A 81 -8.44 11.26 14.46
CA LYS A 81 -8.33 12.73 14.51
C LYS A 81 -8.27 13.32 13.11
N ARG A 82 -8.97 14.44 12.91
CA ARG A 82 -9.02 15.12 11.61
C ARG A 82 -7.65 15.61 11.14
N GLU A 83 -6.83 16.12 12.04
CA GLU A 83 -5.50 16.65 11.70
C GLU A 83 -4.56 15.56 11.20
N GLU A 84 -4.58 14.39 11.84
CA GLU A 84 -3.75 13.26 11.43
C GLU A 84 -4.23 12.66 10.09
N ARG A 85 -5.54 12.69 9.80
CA ARG A 85 -6.05 12.36 8.45
C ARG A 85 -5.54 13.32 7.37
N LYS A 86 -5.34 14.61 7.68
CA LYS A 86 -4.74 15.56 6.73
C LYS A 86 -3.26 15.27 6.52
N GLN A 87 -2.56 14.77 7.54
CA GLN A 87 -1.17 14.33 7.41
C GLN A 87 -1.05 13.06 6.55
N ALA A 88 -2.00 12.14 6.72
CA ALA A 88 -2.13 10.93 5.92
C ALA A 88 -2.53 11.17 4.45
N GLN A 89 -2.86 12.41 4.08
CA GLN A 89 -3.06 12.77 2.68
C GLN A 89 -1.75 12.52 1.94
N PHE A 90 -1.74 11.55 1.02
CA PHE A 90 -0.57 11.26 0.21
C PHE A 90 -0.21 12.50 -0.63
N ARG A 91 0.93 13.12 -0.31
CA ARG A 91 1.45 14.32 -1.00
C ARG A 91 2.49 14.00 -2.07
N GLY A 92 2.61 12.72 -2.46
CA GLY A 92 3.63 12.28 -3.40
C GLY A 92 3.57 13.04 -4.71
N SER A 93 4.51 13.97 -4.89
CA SER A 93 4.81 14.61 -6.15
C SER A 93 5.14 13.54 -7.19
N LEU A 94 4.58 13.70 -8.38
CA LEU A 94 4.85 12.90 -9.58
C LEU A 94 6.26 13.14 -10.13
N GLU A 95 7.32 13.04 -9.32
CA GLU A 95 8.69 13.03 -9.84
C GLU A 95 9.07 11.60 -10.22
N ILE A 96 8.68 11.22 -11.43
CA ILE A 96 9.25 10.05 -12.10
C ILE A 96 10.66 10.45 -12.53
N SER A 97 11.66 10.08 -11.73
CA SER A 97 13.06 10.15 -12.15
C SER A 97 13.28 9.07 -13.22
N TRP A 98 13.25 9.48 -14.48
CA TRP A 98 13.80 8.69 -15.57
C TRP A 98 15.32 8.75 -15.44
N LYS A 99 15.92 7.67 -14.96
CA LYS A 99 17.32 7.36 -15.24
C LYS A 99 17.37 6.31 -16.35
#